data_AF-A0A1M5ZEV3-F1
#
_entry.id   AF-A0A1M5ZEV3-F1
#
_cell.length_a   1.000
_cell.length_b   1.000
_cell.length_c   1.000
_cell.angle_alpha   90.00
_cell.angle_beta   90.00
_cell.angle_gamma   90.00
#
_symmetry.space_group_name_H-M   'P 1'
#
loop_
_entity.id
_entity.type
_entity.pdbx_description
1 polymer ?
#
loop_
_entity_poly.entity_id
_entity_poly.type
_entity_poly.pdbx_seq_one_letter_code
_entity_poly.pdbx_strand_id
1 'polypeptide(L)'
;MKNVPNILSSIRICLVPVFVAAYFCDPSSIKIYAAVVYAAASFTDFLDGYIARKYNLISNLGKLLDPLGDKLMTLAVLTCITIDNVIPVWAVLVAVCKEVLMVVGGALVRKKEGGEIPPSNIIGKTSTVVFFVVCVTLMLFNIPDNIATIMISVAIVLMLVALASYINTFIRVMKTNDGFKKEI
;
A
#
# COMPACT_ATOMS: atom_id res chain seq x y z
N MET A 1 14.93 6.29 23.26
CA MET A 1 14.88 5.44 22.05
C MET A 1 13.80 5.94 21.08
N LYS A 2 13.99 7.12 20.46
CA LYS A 2 12.98 7.80 19.60
C LYS A 2 13.00 7.38 18.12
N ASN A 3 13.82 6.40 17.74
CA ASN A 3 14.14 6.12 16.33
C ASN A 3 13.66 4.74 15.83
N VAL A 4 13.03 3.93 16.68
CA VAL A 4 12.61 2.57 16.30
C VAL A 4 11.68 2.59 15.06
N PRO A 5 10.61 3.42 15.01
CA PRO A 5 9.77 3.48 13.82
C PRO A 5 10.54 3.90 12.57
N ASN A 6 11.39 4.95 12.66
CA ASN A 6 12.19 5.42 11.52
C ASN A 6 13.16 4.35 10.98
N ILE A 7 13.72 3.51 11.86
CA ILE A 7 14.61 2.42 11.45
C ILE A 7 13.81 1.38 10.67
N LEU A 8 12.60 1.01 11.12
CA LEU A 8 11.75 0.08 10.38
C LEU A 8 11.32 0.64 9.01
N SER A 9 10.90 1.91 8.92
CA SER A 9 10.55 2.52 7.63
C SER A 9 11.76 2.57 6.68
N SER A 10 12.96 2.83 7.22
CA SER A 10 14.20 2.84 6.44
C SER A 10 14.56 1.44 5.95
N ILE A 11 14.45 0.43 6.80
CA ILE A 11 14.64 -0.99 6.43
C ILE A 11 13.69 -1.35 5.30
N ARG A 12 12.42 -0.93 5.36
CA ARG A 12 11.43 -1.22 4.31
C ARG A 12 11.84 -0.64 2.96
N ILE A 13 12.33 0.59 2.94
CA ILE A 13 12.85 1.22 1.71
C ILE A 13 14.06 0.42 1.18
N CYS A 14 14.95 -0.02 2.07
CA CYS A 14 16.08 -0.88 1.70
C CYS A 14 15.64 -2.28 1.23
N LEU A 15 14.48 -2.79 1.66
CA LEU A 15 13.94 -4.05 1.19
C LEU A 15 13.41 -3.97 -0.25
N VAL A 16 13.10 -2.79 -0.78
CA VAL A 16 12.64 -2.61 -2.17
C VAL A 16 13.66 -3.13 -3.20
N PRO A 17 14.94 -2.68 -3.20
CA PRO A 17 15.93 -3.24 -4.13
C PRO A 17 16.23 -4.71 -3.85
N VAL A 18 16.14 -5.17 -2.59
CA VAL A 18 16.29 -6.59 -2.24
C VAL A 18 15.16 -7.42 -2.84
N PHE A 19 13.92 -6.91 -2.80
CA PHE A 19 12.76 -7.53 -3.43
C PHE A 19 12.98 -7.66 -4.95
N VAL A 20 13.36 -6.57 -5.62
CA VAL A 20 13.61 -6.57 -7.06
C VAL A 20 14.71 -7.57 -7.43
N ALA A 21 15.82 -7.57 -6.68
CA ALA A 21 16.90 -8.52 -6.89
C ALA A 21 16.45 -9.97 -6.68
N ALA A 22 15.73 -10.26 -5.59
CA ALA A 22 15.20 -11.60 -5.31
C ALA A 22 14.20 -12.06 -6.37
N TYR A 23 13.41 -11.15 -6.93
CA TYR A 23 12.43 -11.43 -7.97
C TYR A 23 13.10 -11.85 -9.29
N PHE A 24 14.17 -11.16 -9.70
CA PHE A 24 14.87 -11.47 -10.95
C PHE A 24 15.99 -12.51 -10.82
N CYS A 25 16.47 -12.80 -9.61
CA CYS A 25 17.53 -13.78 -9.38
C CYS A 25 17.06 -15.23 -9.51
N ASP A 26 15.78 -15.50 -9.27
CA ASP A 26 15.22 -16.84 -9.37
C ASP A 26 14.72 -17.10 -10.80
N PRO A 27 15.36 -17.97 -11.61
CA PRO A 27 14.92 -18.27 -12.97
C PRO A 27 13.66 -19.15 -13.00
N SER A 28 13.19 -19.66 -11.84
CA SER A 28 11.97 -20.44 -11.79
C SER A 28 10.71 -19.59 -11.94
N SER A 29 9.61 -20.21 -12.35
CA SER A 29 8.29 -19.57 -12.41
C SER A 29 7.73 -19.23 -11.01
N ILE A 30 8.37 -19.68 -9.93
CA ILE A 30 7.88 -19.49 -8.56
C ILE A 30 8.87 -18.59 -7.80
N LYS A 31 8.47 -17.36 -7.50
CA LYS A 31 9.33 -16.33 -6.89
C LYS A 31 9.25 -16.34 -5.36
N ILE A 32 9.55 -17.48 -4.73
CA ILE A 32 9.38 -17.66 -3.27
C ILE A 32 10.14 -16.62 -2.47
N TYR A 33 11.42 -16.38 -2.80
CA TYR A 33 12.25 -15.40 -2.08
C TYR A 33 11.68 -13.99 -2.17
N ALA A 34 11.18 -13.58 -3.34
CA ALA A 34 10.56 -12.28 -3.52
C ALA A 34 9.26 -12.16 -2.69
N ALA A 35 8.44 -13.22 -2.67
CA ALA A 35 7.23 -13.27 -1.84
C ALA A 35 7.54 -13.17 -0.34
N VAL A 36 8.61 -13.82 0.13
CA VAL A 36 9.08 -13.72 1.53
C VAL A 36 9.54 -12.30 1.85
N VAL A 37 10.31 -11.66 0.97
CA VAL A 37 10.76 -10.28 1.17
C VAL A 37 9.57 -9.32 1.18
N TYR A 38 8.61 -9.51 0.28
CA TYR A 38 7.39 -8.68 0.23
C TYR A 38 6.55 -8.85 1.51
N ALA A 39 6.35 -10.10 1.96
CA ALA A 39 5.65 -10.38 3.21
C ALA A 39 6.37 -9.77 4.43
N ALA A 40 7.70 -9.87 4.49
CA ALA A 40 8.49 -9.25 5.54
C ALA A 40 8.33 -7.71 5.54
N ALA A 41 8.38 -7.07 4.36
CA ALA A 41 8.19 -5.63 4.24
C ALA A 41 6.79 -5.19 4.68
N SER A 42 5.72 -5.89 4.26
CA SER A 42 4.36 -5.61 4.70
C SER A 42 4.17 -5.84 6.20
N PHE A 43 4.82 -6.85 6.77
CA PHE A 43 4.78 -7.10 8.20
C PHE A 43 5.51 -6.01 9.00
N THR A 44 6.64 -5.50 8.50
CA THR A 44 7.36 -4.39 9.15
C THR A 44 6.52 -3.11 9.23
N ASP A 45 5.68 -2.82 8.22
CA ASP A 45 4.72 -1.70 8.24
C ASP A 45 3.64 -1.86 9.30
N PHE A 46 3.09 -3.06 9.43
CA PHE A 46 2.10 -3.30 10.45
C PHE A 46 2.69 -3.11 11.86
N LEU A 47 3.94 -3.57 12.07
CA LEU A 47 4.65 -3.45 13.33
C LEU A 47 5.04 -2.01 13.67
N ASP A 48 5.60 -1.24 12.74
CA ASP A 48 5.99 0.14 13.02
C ASP A 48 4.77 1.02 13.34
N GLY A 49 3.67 0.86 12.61
CA GLY A 49 2.41 1.53 12.87
C GLY A 49 1.79 1.12 14.21
N TYR A 50 1.95 -0.13 14.63
CA TYR A 50 1.51 -0.58 15.95
C TYR A 50 2.37 0.01 17.07
N ILE A 51 3.70 -0.06 16.95
CA ILE A 51 4.65 0.43 17.95
C ILE A 51 4.55 1.96 18.08
N ALA A 52 4.51 2.70 16.98
CA ALA A 52 4.40 4.15 16.99
C ALA A 52 3.13 4.63 17.72
N ARG A 53 1.99 3.94 17.50
CA ARG A 53 0.72 4.23 18.19
C ARG A 53 0.75 3.83 19.66
N LYS A 54 1.27 2.64 19.98
CA LYS A 54 1.30 2.11 21.36
C LYS A 54 2.20 2.95 22.28
N TYR A 55 3.31 3.46 21.76
CA TYR A 55 4.29 4.21 22.55
C TYR A 55 4.26 5.73 22.31
N ASN A 56 3.29 6.24 21.54
CA ASN A 56 3.21 7.65 21.13
C ASN A 56 4.52 8.19 20.51
N LEU A 57 5.28 7.33 19.84
CA LEU A 57 6.58 7.64 19.22
C LEU A 57 6.40 8.13 17.79
N ILE A 58 5.56 9.15 17.60
CA ILE A 58 5.24 9.68 16.29
C ILE A 58 6.27 10.75 15.92
N SER A 59 7.12 10.48 14.92
CA SER A 59 8.12 11.42 14.41
C SER A 59 7.65 12.07 13.09
N ASN A 60 8.08 13.31 12.82
CA ASN A 60 7.77 13.98 11.54
C ASN A 60 8.43 13.30 10.34
N LEU A 61 9.58 12.66 10.57
CA LEU A 61 10.35 11.95 9.55
C LEU A 61 9.68 10.61 9.21
N GLY A 62 9.27 9.84 10.22
CA GLY A 62 8.50 8.60 10.04
C GLY A 62 7.18 8.83 9.32
N LYS A 63 6.44 9.88 9.69
CA LYS A 63 5.21 10.32 8.99
C LYS A 63 5.39 10.52 7.47
N LEU A 64 6.59 10.87 7.03
CA LEU A 64 6.92 11.01 5.61
C LEU A 64 7.42 9.69 5.00
N LEU A 65 8.29 8.98 5.72
CA LEU A 65 8.91 7.74 5.24
C LEU A 65 7.91 6.57 5.14
N ASP A 66 6.96 6.45 6.06
CA ASP A 66 5.98 5.35 6.09
C ASP A 66 5.17 5.28 4.78
N PRO A 67 4.47 6.35 4.35
CA PRO A 67 3.70 6.34 3.10
C PRO A 67 4.58 6.36 1.82
N LEU A 68 5.88 6.62 1.93
CA LEU A 68 6.82 6.50 0.81
C LEU A 68 7.27 5.04 0.63
N GLY A 69 7.73 4.41 1.71
CA GLY A 69 8.19 3.02 1.68
C GLY A 69 7.09 2.05 1.24
N ASP A 70 5.86 2.25 1.73
CA ASP A 70 4.70 1.45 1.34
C ASP A 70 4.40 1.52 -0.17
N LYS A 71 4.40 2.73 -0.73
CA LYS A 71 4.15 2.93 -2.17
C LYS A 71 5.27 2.39 -3.03
N LEU A 72 6.53 2.60 -2.64
CA LEU A 72 7.67 2.10 -3.39
C LEU A 72 7.64 0.57 -3.48
N MET A 73 7.33 -0.11 -2.37
CA MET A 73 7.21 -1.57 -2.37
C MET A 73 6.06 -2.04 -3.26
N THR A 74 4.87 -1.45 -3.12
CA THR A 74 3.70 -1.81 -3.94
C THR A 74 3.96 -1.60 -5.43
N LEU A 75 4.60 -0.49 -5.80
CA LEU A 75 4.98 -0.20 -7.18
C LEU A 75 6.04 -1.16 -7.71
N ALA A 76 7.05 -1.49 -6.91
CA ALA A 76 8.08 -2.46 -7.29
C ALA A 76 7.46 -3.84 -7.57
N VAL A 77 6.56 -4.30 -6.68
CA VAL A 77 5.82 -5.56 -6.83
C VAL A 77 5.04 -5.58 -8.14
N LEU A 78 4.18 -4.58 -8.37
CA LEU A 78 3.38 -4.48 -9.59
C LEU A 78 4.24 -4.45 -10.85
N THR A 79 5.30 -3.65 -10.83
CA THR A 79 6.19 -3.49 -11.98
C THR A 79 6.90 -4.82 -12.31
N CYS A 80 7.38 -5.54 -11.31
CA CYS A 80 8.06 -6.82 -11.51
C CYS A 80 7.11 -7.88 -12.09
N ILE A 81 5.89 -8.00 -11.54
CA ILE A 81 4.87 -8.95 -12.03
C ILE A 81 4.45 -8.60 -13.47
N THR A 82 4.38 -7.31 -13.82
CA THR A 82 4.08 -6.86 -15.19
C THR A 82 5.23 -7.13 -16.16
N ILE A 83 6.49 -6.98 -15.74
CA ILE A 83 7.66 -7.29 -16.59
C ILE A 83 7.68 -8.78 -16.97
N ASP A 84 7.27 -9.67 -16.07
CA ASP A 84 7.11 -11.10 -16.34
C ASP A 84 5.86 -11.43 -17.18
N ASN A 85 5.12 -10.42 -17.66
CA ASN A 85 3.88 -10.54 -18.43
C ASN A 85 2.73 -11.29 -17.71
N VAL A 86 2.82 -11.48 -16.40
CA VAL A 86 1.77 -12.15 -15.59
C VAL A 86 0.51 -11.29 -15.51
N ILE A 87 0.67 -9.97 -15.46
CA ILE A 87 -0.44 -9.01 -15.45
C ILE A 87 -0.22 -7.92 -16.51
N PRO A 88 -1.31 -7.37 -17.09
CA PRO A 88 -1.21 -6.32 -18.09
C PRO A 88 -0.78 -4.97 -17.50
N VAL A 89 -0.08 -4.17 -18.31
CA VAL A 89 0.50 -2.86 -17.92
C VAL A 89 -0.56 -1.89 -17.38
N TRP A 90 -1.80 -1.98 -17.85
CA TRP A 90 -2.89 -1.11 -17.37
C TRP A 90 -3.12 -1.26 -15.86
N ALA A 91 -2.86 -2.43 -15.27
CA ALA A 91 -3.03 -2.67 -13.84
C ALA A 91 -2.10 -1.77 -13.01
N VAL A 92 -0.84 -1.63 -13.45
CA VAL A 92 0.15 -0.75 -12.83
C VAL A 92 -0.28 0.71 -12.95
N LEU A 93 -0.71 1.14 -14.15
CA LEU A 93 -1.14 2.51 -14.39
C LEU A 93 -2.32 2.90 -13.50
N VAL A 94 -3.33 2.04 -13.38
CA VAL A 94 -4.49 2.30 -12.52
C VAL A 94 -4.08 2.38 -11.04
N ALA A 95 -3.21 1.49 -10.59
CA ALA A 95 -2.71 1.51 -9.21
C ALA A 95 -1.93 2.80 -8.91
N VAL A 96 -1.01 3.20 -9.79
CA VAL A 96 -0.25 4.47 -9.68
C VAL A 96 -1.20 5.66 -9.61
N CYS A 97 -2.14 5.75 -10.55
CA CYS A 97 -3.12 6.85 -10.59
C CYS A 97 -3.93 6.94 -9.28
N LYS A 98 -4.42 5.80 -8.78
CA LYS A 98 -5.14 5.73 -7.50
C LYS A 98 -4.27 6.20 -6.33
N GLU A 99 -3.01 5.78 -6.27
CA GLU A 99 -2.10 6.17 -5.18
C GLU A 99 -1.81 7.67 -5.18
N VAL A 100 -1.61 8.26 -6.36
CA VAL A 100 -1.46 9.71 -6.52
C VAL A 100 -2.71 10.44 -6.04
N LEU A 101 -3.90 9.97 -6.41
CA LEU A 101 -5.17 10.56 -5.97
C LEU A 101 -5.33 10.50 -4.44
N MET A 102 -4.96 9.38 -3.80
CA MET A 102 -5.00 9.27 -2.34
C MET A 102 -4.04 10.23 -1.64
N VAL A 103 -2.82 10.40 -2.17
CA VAL A 103 -1.82 11.33 -1.61
C VAL A 103 -2.30 12.77 -1.73
N VAL A 104 -2.77 13.17 -2.91
CA VAL A 104 -3.26 14.52 -3.17
C VAL A 104 -4.50 14.80 -2.31
N GLY A 105 -5.46 13.89 -2.27
CA GLY A 105 -6.65 14.00 -1.43
C GLY A 105 -6.30 14.16 0.06
N GLY A 106 -5.40 13.32 0.57
CA GLY A 106 -4.95 13.40 1.96
C GLY A 106 -4.22 14.69 2.30
N ALA A 107 -3.38 15.20 1.40
CA ALA A 107 -2.70 16.47 1.59
C ALA A 107 -3.69 17.66 1.65
N LEU A 108 -4.73 17.65 0.81
CA LEU A 108 -5.77 18.69 0.78
C LEU A 108 -6.60 18.71 2.07
N VAL A 109 -7.01 17.54 2.61
CA VAL A 109 -7.73 17.48 3.90
C VAL A 109 -6.87 18.03 5.01
N ARG A 110 -5.61 17.59 5.08
CA ARG A 110 -4.69 17.98 6.14
C ARG A 110 -4.46 19.49 6.19
N LYS A 111 -4.44 20.15 5.02
CA LYS A 111 -4.32 21.61 4.92
C LYS A 111 -5.57 22.34 5.43
N LYS A 112 -6.76 21.74 5.31
CA LYS A 112 -8.05 22.35 5.68
C LYS A 112 -8.41 22.14 7.15
N GLU A 113 -8.19 20.95 7.71
CA GLU A 113 -8.62 20.59 9.08
C GLU A 113 -7.53 20.73 10.16
N GLY A 114 -6.45 21.46 9.89
CA GLY A 114 -5.43 21.71 10.91
C GLY A 114 -4.62 20.47 11.35
N GLY A 115 -4.73 19.35 10.64
CA GLY A 115 -3.84 18.20 10.83
C GLY A 115 -4.50 16.85 11.11
N GLU A 116 -5.83 16.77 11.24
CA GLU A 116 -6.50 15.48 11.46
C GLU A 116 -6.66 14.69 10.15
N ILE A 117 -6.24 13.43 10.19
CA ILE A 117 -6.30 12.51 9.05
C ILE A 117 -7.62 11.74 9.17
N PRO A 118 -8.39 11.58 8.08
CA PRO A 118 -9.58 10.76 8.09
C PRO A 118 -9.32 9.39 8.73
N PRO A 119 -10.17 8.92 9.65
CA PRO A 119 -10.04 7.58 10.21
C PRO A 119 -10.06 6.56 9.07
N SER A 120 -9.15 5.57 9.15
CA SER A 120 -9.01 4.55 8.12
C SER A 120 -10.32 3.79 7.97
N ASN A 121 -10.96 3.86 6.80
CA ASN A 121 -12.16 3.07 6.56
C ASN A 121 -11.81 1.58 6.49
N ILE A 122 -12.65 0.71 7.06
CA ILE A 122 -12.47 -0.76 7.06
C ILE A 122 -12.31 -1.26 5.62
N ILE A 123 -13.06 -0.66 4.69
CA ILE A 123 -13.02 -0.95 3.25
C ILE A 123 -11.60 -0.77 2.67
N GLY A 124 -10.88 0.28 3.08
CA GLY A 124 -9.52 0.53 2.63
C GLY A 124 -8.53 -0.54 3.11
N LYS A 125 -8.63 -0.92 4.39
CA LYS A 125 -7.79 -2.00 4.96
C LYS A 125 -8.04 -3.33 4.26
N THR A 126 -9.31 -3.70 4.07
CA THR A 126 -9.67 -4.95 3.40
C THR A 126 -9.16 -4.98 1.97
N SER A 127 -9.30 -3.88 1.21
CA SER A 127 -8.78 -3.81 -0.16
C SER A 127 -7.25 -4.02 -0.23
N THR A 128 -6.51 -3.50 0.74
CA THR A 128 -5.05 -3.63 0.81
C THR A 128 -4.62 -5.05 1.13
N VAL A 129 -5.32 -5.72 2.06
CA VAL A 129 -5.06 -7.13 2.39
C VAL A 129 -5.36 -8.03 1.19
N VAL A 130 -6.49 -7.83 0.50
CA VAL A 130 -6.83 -8.59 -0.71
C VAL A 130 -5.77 -8.38 -1.79
N PHE A 131 -5.35 -7.14 -2.01
CA PHE A 131 -4.32 -6.82 -2.99
C PHE A 131 -2.98 -7.50 -2.68
N PHE A 132 -2.56 -7.48 -1.41
CA PHE A 132 -1.37 -8.18 -0.94
C PHE A 132 -1.45 -9.70 -1.22
N VAL A 133 -2.56 -10.33 -0.84
CA VAL A 133 -2.77 -11.78 -1.04
C VAL A 133 -2.75 -12.14 -2.52
N VAL A 134 -3.39 -11.33 -3.38
CA VAL A 134 -3.37 -11.55 -4.82
C VAL A 134 -1.95 -11.46 -5.36
N CYS A 135 -1.18 -10.43 -5.02
CA CYS A 135 0.20 -10.29 -5.49
C CYS A 135 1.07 -11.47 -5.04
N VAL A 136 0.98 -11.89 -3.78
CA VAL A 136 1.71 -13.06 -3.27
C VAL A 136 1.30 -14.34 -4.00
N THR A 137 0.00 -14.51 -4.28
CA THR A 137 -0.50 -15.68 -5.02
C THR A 137 0.06 -15.70 -6.45
N LEU A 138 0.08 -14.57 -7.15
CA LEU A 138 0.64 -14.46 -8.49
C LEU A 138 2.16 -14.72 -8.53
N MET A 139 2.88 -14.45 -7.44
CA MET A 139 4.32 -14.76 -7.33
C MET A 139 4.61 -16.23 -7.02
N LEU A 140 3.74 -16.87 -6.23
CA LEU A 140 3.96 -18.22 -5.69
C LEU A 140 3.35 -19.33 -6.54
N PHE A 141 2.40 -19.01 -7.42
CA PHE A 141 1.70 -20.00 -8.22
C PHE A 141 1.79 -19.62 -9.70
N ASN A 142 2.03 -20.63 -10.54
CA ASN A 142 2.00 -20.47 -11.98
C ASN A 142 0.55 -20.43 -12.47
N ILE A 143 -0.06 -19.26 -12.35
CA ILE A 143 -1.47 -19.03 -12.72
C ILE A 143 -1.53 -18.61 -14.19
N PRO A 144 -2.44 -19.18 -15.01
CA PRO A 144 -2.65 -18.74 -16.38
C PRO A 144 -2.98 -17.24 -16.48
N ASP A 145 -2.42 -16.55 -17.47
CA ASP A 145 -2.50 -15.09 -17.66
C ASP A 145 -3.94 -14.53 -17.59
N ASN A 146 -4.91 -15.27 -18.14
CA ASN A 146 -6.32 -14.89 -18.09
C ASN A 146 -6.86 -14.84 -16.66
N ILE A 147 -6.51 -15.84 -15.85
CA ILE A 147 -6.93 -15.93 -14.44
C ILE A 147 -6.17 -14.89 -13.61
N ALA A 148 -4.87 -14.72 -13.86
CA ALA A 148 -4.06 -13.70 -13.20
C ALA A 148 -4.62 -12.29 -13.43
N THR A 149 -5.01 -11.99 -14.66
CA THR A 149 -5.64 -10.72 -15.04
C THR A 149 -6.99 -10.53 -14.34
N ILE A 150 -7.80 -11.58 -14.21
CA ILE A 150 -9.07 -11.51 -13.47
C ILE A 150 -8.80 -11.22 -11.98
N MET A 151 -7.87 -11.95 -11.36
CA MET A 151 -7.54 -11.78 -9.94
C MET A 151 -7.08 -10.35 -9.62
N ILE A 152 -6.15 -9.81 -10.43
CA ILE A 152 -5.67 -8.44 -10.23
C ILE A 152 -6.76 -7.41 -10.53
N SER A 153 -7.62 -7.66 -11.53
CA SER A 153 -8.73 -6.75 -11.83
C SER A 153 -9.73 -6.66 -10.66
N VAL A 154 -10.06 -7.78 -10.02
CA VAL A 154 -10.93 -7.80 -8.83
C VAL A 154 -10.29 -7.03 -7.68
N ALA A 155 -8.99 -7.25 -7.43
CA ALA A 155 -8.26 -6.50 -6.40
C ALA A 155 -8.25 -4.98 -6.68
N ILE A 156 -8.04 -4.60 -7.94
CA ILE A 156 -8.08 -3.19 -8.37
C ILE A 156 -9.48 -2.60 -8.21
N VAL A 157 -10.54 -3.32 -8.58
CA VAL A 157 -11.92 -2.85 -8.40
C VAL A 157 -12.21 -2.58 -6.92
N LEU A 158 -11.84 -3.49 -6.02
CA LEU A 158 -11.98 -3.27 -4.57
C LEU A 158 -11.18 -2.07 -4.08
N MET A 159 -9.98 -1.88 -4.60
CA MET A 159 -9.13 -0.72 -4.31
C MET A 159 -9.75 0.60 -4.83
N LEU A 160 -10.41 0.58 -5.99
CA LEU A 160 -11.13 1.73 -6.53
C LEU A 160 -12.40 2.03 -5.72
N VAL A 161 -13.11 1.00 -5.25
CA VAL A 161 -14.25 1.18 -4.31
C VAL A 161 -13.76 1.82 -3.01
N ALA A 162 -12.61 1.40 -2.49
CA ALA A 162 -12.00 2.05 -1.33
C ALA A 162 -11.64 3.52 -1.61
N LEU A 163 -11.11 3.83 -2.80
CA LEU A 163 -10.86 5.22 -3.23
C LEU A 163 -12.15 6.03 -3.32
N ALA A 164 -13.21 5.49 -3.91
CA ALA A 164 -14.50 6.18 -4.03
C ALA A 164 -15.11 6.47 -2.65
N SER A 165 -15.01 5.49 -1.73
CA SER A 165 -15.41 5.69 -0.33
C SER A 165 -14.58 6.80 0.34
N TYR A 166 -13.28 6.83 0.12
CA TYR A 166 -12.40 7.87 0.62
C TYR A 166 -12.77 9.26 0.08
N ILE A 167 -13.06 9.37 -1.23
CA ILE A 167 -13.51 10.61 -1.87
C ILE A 167 -14.86 11.07 -1.30
N ASN A 168 -15.79 10.15 -1.03
CA ASN A 168 -17.08 10.51 -0.44
C ASN A 168 -16.90 11.10 0.98
N THR A 169 -16.03 10.48 1.79
CA THR A 169 -15.62 11.02 3.09
C THR A 169 -14.96 12.39 2.96
N PHE A 170 -14.06 12.55 1.98
CA PHE A 170 -13.41 13.83 1.67
C PHE A 170 -14.43 14.93 1.35
N ILE A 171 -15.40 14.65 0.47
CA ILE A 171 -16.45 15.62 0.10
C ILE A 171 -17.34 15.96 1.29
N ARG A 172 -17.71 14.98 2.12
CA ARG A 172 -18.51 15.19 3.34
C ARG A 172 -17.78 16.14 4.30
N VAL A 173 -16.50 15.91 4.55
CA VAL A 173 -15.64 16.76 5.37
C VAL A 173 -15.49 18.15 4.77
N MET A 174 -15.41 18.27 3.44
CA MET A 174 -15.33 19.58 2.82
C MET A 174 -16.63 20.39 2.90
N LYS A 175 -17.79 19.73 2.93
CA LYS A 175 -19.12 20.37 2.96
C LYS A 175 -19.60 20.70 4.38
N THR A 176 -19.15 19.96 5.38
CA THR A 176 -19.59 20.13 6.77
C THR A 176 -18.46 20.83 7.52
N ASN A 177 -18.72 21.97 8.16
CA ASN A 177 -17.73 22.61 9.06
C ASN A 177 -17.57 21.82 10.39
N ASP A 178 -18.27 20.69 10.52
CA ASP A 178 -18.08 19.71 11.57
C ASP A 178 -16.88 18.84 11.20
N GLY A 179 -15.78 18.98 11.95
CA GLY A 179 -14.62 18.09 11.84
C GLY A 179 -15.00 16.62 12.07
N PHE A 180 -14.10 15.69 11.70
CA PHE A 180 -14.32 14.23 11.77
C PHE A 180 -15.06 13.78 13.04
N LYS A 181 -16.38 13.55 12.94
CA LYS A 181 -17.12 12.80 13.96
C LYS A 181 -16.64 11.34 13.90
N LYS A 182 -15.93 10.92 14.95
CA LYS A 182 -15.64 9.52 15.23
C LYS A 182 -16.96 8.76 15.34
N GLU A 183 -17.37 8.07 14.29
CA GLU A 183 -18.26 6.92 14.46
C GLU A 183 -17.40 5.81 15.06
N ILE A 184 -17.74 5.45 16.30
CA ILE A 184 -17.12 4.43 17.14
C ILE A 184 -17.46 3.05 16.59
#